data_AF-A0A671NUZ8-F1
#
_entry.id   AF-A0A671NUZ8-F1
#
_cell.length_a   1.000
_cell.length_b   1.000
_cell.length_c   1.000
_cell.angle_alpha   90.00
_cell.angle_beta   90.00
_cell.angle_gamma   90.00
#
_symmetry.space_group_name_H-M   'P 1'
#
loop_
_entity.id
_entity.type
_entity.pdbx_description
1 polymer ?
#
loop_
_entity_poly.entity_id
_entity_poly.type
_entity_poly.pdbx_seq_one_letter_code
_entity_poly.pdbx_strand_id
1 'polypeptide(L)'
;MAAEGDFLMRYRAVSNKLKKRFLRKPNVAEASEQFGQLAKELKQQDCPQYAAFCNLAMARCEQTLFNAPGEALALTDAARLFLASEQETRALRAPGFDENMQAAMNCYSFAIKVYIEMNQPVMAASLSLELGNALKEMNRPGEAIVHFQRAAELQIQTPIEALLSLWEMASCKILTRDYDGALAVLSEMQHMCQERGLQLPGTNTPVGAFMDIIAKCEISRVLLLMLLEPPPQKLLPEHAQTLERYAWESFDSHSQESLKALQTELW
;
A
#
# COMPACT_ATOMS: atom_id res chain seq x y z
N MET A 1 19.17 -9.97 -29.90
CA MET A 1 20.35 -9.36 -30.54
C MET A 1 20.06 -8.56 -31.81
N ALA A 2 19.43 -9.09 -32.88
CA ALA A 2 19.13 -8.26 -34.07
C ALA A 2 17.95 -7.27 -33.87
N ALA A 3 16.95 -7.63 -33.05
CA ALA A 3 15.77 -6.80 -32.78
C ALA A 3 16.04 -5.60 -31.82
N GLU A 4 16.95 -5.76 -30.85
CA GLU A 4 17.31 -4.70 -29.87
C GLU A 4 17.93 -3.46 -30.54
N GLY A 5 18.69 -3.67 -31.62
CA GLY A 5 19.28 -2.59 -32.41
C GLY A 5 18.25 -1.77 -33.18
N ASP A 6 17.19 -2.40 -33.69
CA ASP A 6 16.12 -1.74 -34.42
C ASP A 6 15.22 -0.93 -33.45
N PHE A 7 14.88 -1.48 -32.29
CA PHE A 7 14.09 -0.76 -31.27
C PHE A 7 14.76 0.54 -30.80
N LEU A 8 16.03 0.49 -30.40
CA LEU A 8 16.73 1.69 -29.91
C LEU A 8 16.85 2.76 -31.00
N MET A 9 16.98 2.35 -32.26
CA MET A 9 16.97 3.28 -33.39
C MET A 9 15.59 3.92 -33.58
N ARG A 10 14.50 3.15 -33.53
CA ARG A 10 13.13 3.68 -33.61
C ARG A 10 12.81 4.61 -32.44
N TYR A 11 13.15 4.22 -31.21
CA TYR A 11 12.97 5.05 -30.02
C TYR A 11 13.74 6.38 -30.11
N ARG A 12 15.01 6.34 -30.55
CA ARG A 12 15.80 7.55 -30.80
C ARG A 12 15.23 8.40 -31.94
N ALA A 13 14.69 7.79 -32.99
CA ALA A 13 14.08 8.52 -34.09
C ALA A 13 12.86 9.30 -33.62
N VAL A 14 11.96 8.69 -32.84
CA VAL A 14 10.80 9.37 -32.24
C VAL A 14 11.25 10.47 -31.28
N SER A 15 12.23 10.18 -30.40
CA SER A 15 12.78 11.18 -29.47
C SER A 15 13.42 12.38 -30.19
N ASN A 16 14.06 12.17 -31.34
CA ASN A 16 14.64 13.23 -32.16
C ASN A 16 13.59 14.06 -32.91
N LYS A 17 12.36 13.55 -33.12
CA LYS A 17 11.23 14.33 -33.65
C LYS A 17 10.69 15.31 -32.60
N LEU A 18 10.83 14.98 -31.30
CA LEU A 18 10.41 15.83 -30.18
C LEU A 18 11.39 16.96 -29.86
N LYS A 19 12.66 16.85 -30.27
CA LYS A 19 13.65 17.92 -30.08
C LYS A 19 13.21 19.17 -30.84
N LYS A 20 13.26 20.33 -30.16
CA LYS A 20 12.92 21.63 -30.74
C LYS A 20 13.77 21.87 -32.00
N ARG A 21 13.10 21.89 -33.16
CA ARG A 21 13.68 22.36 -34.42
C ARG A 21 13.27 23.81 -34.60
N PHE A 22 14.19 24.63 -35.10
CA PHE A 22 13.93 26.06 -35.34
C PHE A 22 12.59 26.23 -36.08
N LEU A 23 11.69 27.05 -35.52
CA LEU A 23 10.36 27.45 -36.03
C LEU A 23 9.25 26.39 -36.15
N ARG A 24 9.44 25.10 -35.86
CA ARG A 24 8.35 24.09 -35.95
C ARG A 24 8.01 23.50 -34.58
N LYS A 25 6.76 23.65 -34.15
CA LYS A 25 6.24 22.94 -32.98
C LYS A 25 6.26 21.43 -33.28
N PRO A 26 6.90 20.60 -32.45
CA PRO A 26 6.92 19.16 -32.64
C PRO A 26 5.49 18.60 -32.52
N ASN A 27 5.15 17.60 -33.34
CA ASN A 27 3.86 16.92 -33.27
C ASN A 27 3.89 15.91 -32.12
N VAL A 28 3.57 16.37 -30.92
CA VAL A 28 3.65 15.57 -29.69
C VAL A 28 2.62 14.44 -29.67
N ALA A 29 1.44 14.65 -30.23
CA ALA A 29 0.38 13.63 -30.27
C ALA A 29 0.79 12.40 -31.10
N GLU A 30 1.35 12.62 -32.29
CA GLU A 30 1.86 11.54 -33.14
C GLU A 30 3.07 10.82 -32.51
N ALA A 31 3.91 11.56 -31.78
CA ALA A 31 5.01 10.94 -31.03
C ALA A 31 4.50 10.04 -29.90
N SER A 32 3.45 10.47 -29.17
CA SER A 32 2.79 9.65 -28.13
C SER A 32 2.25 8.35 -28.73
N GLU A 33 1.57 8.41 -29.86
CA GLU A 33 1.04 7.22 -30.55
C GLU A 33 2.16 6.28 -31.03
N GLN A 34 3.25 6.83 -31.59
CA GLN A 34 4.42 6.05 -32.01
C GLN A 34 5.08 5.32 -30.83
N PHE A 35 5.20 5.97 -29.67
CA PHE A 35 5.68 5.31 -28.45
C PHE A 35 4.72 4.23 -27.96
N GLY A 36 3.39 4.45 -28.08
CA GLY A 36 2.39 3.46 -27.70
C GLY A 36 2.42 2.19 -28.57
N GLN A 37 2.67 2.35 -29.87
CA GLN A 37 2.87 1.20 -30.78
C GLN A 37 4.14 0.43 -30.40
N LEU A 38 5.25 1.13 -30.19
CA LEU A 38 6.52 0.51 -29.76
C LEU A 38 6.38 -0.22 -28.41
N ALA A 39 5.66 0.37 -27.45
CA ALA A 39 5.41 -0.25 -26.15
C ALA A 39 4.65 -1.58 -26.30
N LYS A 40 3.65 -1.65 -27.20
CA LYS A 40 2.90 -2.89 -27.47
C LYS A 40 3.76 -3.96 -28.13
N GLU A 41 4.57 -3.59 -29.12
CA GLU A 41 5.51 -4.51 -29.77
C GLU A 41 6.51 -5.08 -28.76
N LEU A 42 7.06 -4.25 -27.87
CA LEU A 42 8.00 -4.68 -26.85
C LEU A 42 7.36 -5.56 -25.77
N LYS A 43 6.10 -5.32 -25.41
CA LYS A 43 5.34 -6.23 -24.54
C LYS A 43 5.17 -7.60 -25.18
N GLN A 44 4.97 -7.68 -26.51
CA GLN A 44 4.88 -8.95 -27.24
C GLN A 44 6.22 -9.68 -27.35
N GLN A 45 7.34 -8.95 -27.22
CA GLN A 45 8.69 -9.50 -27.25
C GLN A 45 9.23 -9.83 -25.85
N ASP A 46 8.37 -9.86 -24.82
CA ASP A 46 8.72 -10.14 -23.42
C ASP A 46 9.84 -9.24 -22.88
N CYS A 47 9.86 -7.97 -23.29
CA CYS A 47 10.83 -6.96 -22.86
C CYS A 47 10.16 -5.85 -22.02
N PRO A 48 9.71 -6.12 -20.77
CA PRO A 48 8.90 -5.20 -19.98
C PRO A 48 9.62 -3.88 -19.62
N GLN A 49 10.93 -3.93 -19.35
CA GLN A 49 11.74 -2.74 -19.01
C GLN A 49 11.70 -1.68 -20.12
N TYR A 50 11.92 -2.10 -21.36
CA TYR A 50 11.92 -1.19 -22.51
C TYR A 50 10.51 -0.67 -22.83
N ALA A 51 9.49 -1.51 -22.64
CA ALA A 51 8.10 -1.07 -22.77
C ALA A 51 7.75 0.00 -21.72
N ALA A 52 8.26 -0.13 -20.50
CA ALA A 52 8.09 0.87 -19.44
C ALA A 52 8.70 2.22 -19.81
N PHE A 53 9.91 2.23 -20.40
CA PHE A 53 10.53 3.48 -20.88
C PHE A 53 9.72 4.15 -22.00
N CYS A 54 9.10 3.37 -22.89
CA CYS A 54 8.20 3.91 -23.92
C CYS A 54 6.96 4.57 -23.29
N ASN A 55 6.34 3.92 -22.31
CA ASN A 55 5.20 4.49 -21.59
C ASN A 55 5.57 5.74 -20.79
N LEU A 56 6.78 5.80 -20.21
CA LEU A 56 7.27 7.01 -19.55
C LEU A 56 7.47 8.17 -20.56
N ALA A 57 7.94 7.86 -21.78
CA ALA A 57 8.02 8.86 -22.84
C ALA A 57 6.64 9.32 -23.30
N MET A 58 5.64 8.43 -23.37
CA MET A 58 4.24 8.80 -23.62
C MET A 58 3.70 9.74 -22.54
N ALA A 59 3.91 9.41 -21.26
CA ALA A 59 3.48 10.26 -20.15
C ALA A 59 4.02 11.70 -20.28
N ARG A 60 5.31 11.85 -20.64
CA ARG A 60 5.91 13.16 -20.90
C ARG A 60 5.29 13.87 -22.10
N CYS A 61 4.88 13.15 -23.13
CA CYS A 61 4.17 13.71 -24.28
C CYS A 61 2.77 14.20 -23.85
N GLU A 62 2.01 13.38 -23.13
CA GLU A 62 0.67 13.73 -22.62
C GLU A 62 0.71 14.92 -21.66
N GLN A 63 1.74 15.00 -20.81
CA GLN A 63 1.98 16.17 -19.94
C GLN A 63 2.11 17.46 -20.76
N THR A 64 2.89 17.43 -21.85
CA THR A 64 3.03 18.60 -22.73
C THR A 64 1.78 18.91 -23.56
N LEU A 65 0.88 17.95 -23.73
CA LEU A 65 -0.44 18.11 -24.34
C LEU A 65 -1.51 18.55 -23.32
N PHE A 66 -1.14 18.68 -22.03
CA PHE A 66 -2.06 18.96 -20.92
C PHE A 66 -3.19 17.93 -20.78
N ASN A 67 -2.93 16.67 -21.15
CA ASN A 67 -3.86 15.57 -21.00
C ASN A 67 -3.59 14.81 -19.70
N ALA A 68 -4.03 15.38 -18.57
CA ALA A 68 -3.85 14.80 -17.24
C ALA A 68 -4.31 13.33 -17.08
N PRO A 69 -5.50 12.90 -17.56
CA PRO A 69 -5.90 11.49 -17.44
C PRO A 69 -5.00 10.56 -18.27
N GLY A 70 -4.62 10.98 -19.49
CA GLY A 70 -3.70 10.22 -20.34
C GLY A 70 -2.31 10.08 -19.74
N GLU A 71 -1.80 11.16 -19.14
CA GLU A 71 -0.53 11.18 -18.41
C GLU A 71 -0.56 10.19 -17.24
N ALA A 72 -1.60 10.25 -16.40
CA ALA A 72 -1.73 9.38 -15.24
C ALA A 72 -1.80 7.89 -15.63
N LEU A 73 -2.57 7.56 -16.68
CA LEU A 73 -2.65 6.19 -17.20
C LEU A 73 -1.30 5.71 -17.75
N ALA A 74 -0.61 6.53 -18.54
CA ALA A 74 0.70 6.17 -19.07
C ALA A 74 1.75 5.98 -17.95
N LEU A 75 1.71 6.80 -16.90
CA LEU A 75 2.59 6.65 -15.73
C LEU A 75 2.31 5.37 -14.94
N THR A 76 1.03 5.03 -14.72
CA THR A 76 0.65 3.81 -13.99
C THR A 76 1.01 2.55 -14.78
N ASP A 77 0.78 2.55 -16.09
CA ASP A 77 1.21 1.45 -16.97
C ASP A 77 2.74 1.30 -17.02
N ALA A 78 3.49 2.40 -17.02
CA ALA A 78 4.96 2.35 -16.91
C ALA A 78 5.40 1.74 -15.57
N ALA A 79 4.78 2.17 -14.47
CA ALA A 79 5.11 1.69 -13.13
C ALA A 79 4.89 0.18 -12.98
N ARG A 80 3.75 -0.33 -13.46
CA ARG A 80 3.43 -1.77 -13.45
C ARG A 80 4.43 -2.61 -14.24
N LEU A 81 4.89 -2.11 -15.38
CA LEU A 81 5.90 -2.81 -16.19
C LEU A 81 7.27 -2.84 -15.51
N PHE A 82 7.65 -1.74 -14.84
CA PHE A 82 8.87 -1.73 -14.04
C PHE A 82 8.79 -2.71 -12.86
N LEU A 83 7.64 -2.81 -12.17
CA LEU A 83 7.42 -3.79 -11.11
C LEU A 83 7.49 -5.23 -11.64
N ALA A 84 6.84 -5.52 -12.77
CA ALA A 84 6.88 -6.86 -13.39
C ALA A 84 8.31 -7.28 -13.74
N SER A 85 9.08 -6.38 -14.34
CA SER A 85 10.51 -6.59 -14.61
C SER A 85 11.32 -6.88 -13.34
N GLU A 86 11.04 -6.15 -12.26
CA GLU A 86 11.74 -6.33 -10.98
C GLU A 86 11.39 -7.69 -10.36
N GLN A 87 10.13 -8.10 -10.44
CA GLN A 87 9.68 -9.42 -10.01
C GLN A 87 10.36 -10.55 -10.80
N GLU A 88 10.50 -10.41 -12.12
CA GLU A 88 11.25 -11.36 -12.96
C GLU A 88 12.72 -11.43 -12.57
N THR A 89 13.36 -10.28 -12.35
CA THR A 89 14.77 -10.21 -11.94
C THR A 89 14.99 -10.91 -10.60
N ARG A 90 14.05 -10.74 -9.66
CA ARG A 90 14.06 -11.41 -8.35
C ARG A 90 13.77 -12.91 -8.44
N ALA A 91 12.87 -13.32 -9.32
CA ALA A 91 12.60 -14.74 -9.59
C ALA A 91 13.86 -15.46 -10.08
N LEU A 92 14.66 -14.77 -10.90
CA LEU A 92 15.97 -15.25 -11.37
C LEU A 92 17.07 -15.18 -10.29
N ARG A 93 16.79 -14.58 -9.13
CA ARG A 93 17.75 -14.30 -8.04
C ARG A 93 19.02 -13.59 -8.53
N ALA A 94 18.89 -12.79 -9.58
CA ALA A 94 20.00 -12.01 -10.09
C ALA A 94 20.31 -10.86 -9.11
N PRO A 95 21.57 -10.64 -8.72
CA PRO A 95 21.94 -9.45 -7.96
C PRO A 95 21.72 -8.21 -8.82
N GLY A 96 20.77 -7.37 -8.44
CA GLY A 96 20.44 -6.11 -9.10
C GLY A 96 20.52 -4.92 -8.14
N PHE A 97 20.58 -3.71 -8.69
CA PHE A 97 20.66 -2.45 -7.93
C PHE A 97 19.29 -1.81 -7.67
N ASP A 98 18.19 -2.58 -7.75
CA ASP A 98 16.81 -2.10 -7.57
C ASP A 98 16.45 -0.87 -8.45
N GLU A 99 17.09 -0.69 -9.62
CA GLU A 99 16.87 0.48 -10.49
C GLU A 99 15.44 0.52 -11.03
N ASN A 100 14.91 -0.63 -11.46
CA ASN A 100 13.53 -0.76 -11.92
C ASN A 100 12.55 -0.45 -10.79
N MET A 101 12.87 -0.86 -9.56
CA MET A 101 12.03 -0.58 -8.40
C MET A 101 11.96 0.92 -8.08
N GLN A 102 13.12 1.60 -8.07
CA GLN A 102 13.17 3.05 -7.88
C GLN A 102 12.43 3.80 -9.00
N ALA A 103 12.56 3.34 -10.24
CA ALA A 103 11.80 3.88 -11.37
C ALA A 103 10.28 3.71 -11.17
N ALA A 104 9.83 2.54 -10.73
CA ALA A 104 8.43 2.28 -10.43
C ALA A 104 7.88 3.21 -9.34
N MET A 105 8.60 3.34 -8.21
CA MET A 105 8.21 4.23 -7.10
C MET A 105 8.08 5.68 -7.53
N ASN A 106 9.00 6.16 -8.36
CA ASN A 106 8.93 7.50 -8.93
C ASN A 106 7.71 7.66 -9.85
N CYS A 107 7.46 6.71 -10.75
CA CYS A 107 6.28 6.73 -11.63
C CYS A 107 4.97 6.76 -10.85
N TYR A 108 4.81 5.92 -9.81
CA TYR A 108 3.63 5.97 -8.93
C TYR A 108 3.52 7.30 -8.20
N SER A 109 4.63 7.83 -7.68
CA SER A 109 4.64 9.12 -6.98
C SER A 109 4.20 10.28 -7.86
N PHE A 110 4.54 10.26 -9.15
CA PHE A 110 4.05 11.23 -10.13
C PHE A 110 2.57 10.98 -10.46
N ALA A 111 2.17 9.74 -10.71
CA ALA A 111 0.77 9.41 -11.00
C ALA A 111 -0.18 9.84 -9.87
N ILE A 112 0.20 9.57 -8.62
CA ILE A 112 -0.57 9.98 -7.43
C ILE A 112 -0.72 11.51 -7.38
N LYS A 113 0.33 12.29 -7.70
CA LYS A 113 0.24 13.75 -7.74
C LYS A 113 -0.76 14.21 -8.80
N VAL A 114 -0.71 13.64 -10.00
CA VAL A 114 -1.64 13.97 -11.09
C VAL A 114 -3.08 13.65 -10.69
N TYR A 115 -3.35 12.50 -10.06
CA TYR A 115 -4.71 12.15 -9.60
C TYR A 115 -5.22 13.07 -8.48
N ILE A 116 -4.35 13.56 -7.61
CA ILE A 116 -4.70 14.56 -6.59
C ILE A 116 -5.06 15.90 -7.27
N GLU A 117 -4.28 16.34 -8.25
CA GLU A 117 -4.56 17.56 -9.03
C GLU A 117 -5.88 17.45 -9.81
N MET A 118 -6.25 16.24 -10.24
CA MET A 118 -7.53 15.94 -10.89
C MET A 118 -8.72 15.81 -9.92
N ASN A 119 -8.52 16.03 -8.61
CA ASN A 119 -9.54 15.85 -7.56
C ASN A 119 -10.11 14.42 -7.49
N GLN A 120 -9.31 13.39 -7.79
CA GLN A 120 -9.69 11.97 -7.68
C GLN A 120 -8.86 11.26 -6.59
N PRO A 121 -9.10 11.55 -5.30
CA PRO A 121 -8.30 11.00 -4.19
C PRO A 121 -8.45 9.49 -4.05
N VAL A 122 -9.58 8.91 -4.44
CA VAL A 122 -9.81 7.46 -4.41
C VAL A 122 -8.85 6.73 -5.36
N MET A 123 -8.63 7.27 -6.56
CA MET A 123 -7.67 6.72 -7.52
C MET A 123 -6.23 6.90 -7.04
N ALA A 124 -5.92 8.04 -6.43
CA ALA A 124 -4.62 8.26 -5.81
C ALA A 124 -4.35 7.25 -4.68
N ALA A 125 -5.36 6.94 -3.86
CA ALA A 125 -5.26 5.98 -2.77
C ALA A 125 -5.05 4.54 -3.26
N SER A 126 -5.80 4.11 -4.29
CA SER A 126 -5.65 2.77 -4.86
C SER A 126 -4.24 2.53 -5.41
N LEU A 127 -3.63 3.54 -6.03
CA LEU A 127 -2.24 3.46 -6.48
C LEU A 127 -1.23 3.38 -5.33
N SER A 128 -1.46 4.11 -4.24
CA SER A 128 -0.60 3.96 -3.05
C SER A 128 -0.74 2.59 -2.38
N LEU A 129 -1.93 1.98 -2.41
CA LEU A 129 -2.14 0.61 -1.94
C LEU A 129 -1.43 -0.41 -2.83
N GLU A 130 -1.56 -0.28 -4.16
CA GLU A 130 -0.88 -1.14 -5.12
C GLU A 130 0.64 -1.12 -4.91
N LEU A 131 1.21 0.08 -4.73
CA LEU A 131 2.63 0.24 -4.44
C LEU A 131 3.04 -0.34 -3.07
N GLY A 132 2.23 -0.12 -2.02
CA GLY A 132 2.48 -0.69 -0.69
C GLY A 132 2.48 -2.21 -0.70
N ASN A 133 1.52 -2.83 -1.40
CA ASN A 133 1.45 -4.28 -1.55
C ASN A 133 2.66 -4.84 -2.32
N ALA A 134 3.05 -4.20 -3.43
CA ALA A 134 4.24 -4.58 -4.17
C ALA A 134 5.51 -4.50 -3.31
N LEU A 135 5.68 -3.43 -2.50
CA LEU A 135 6.80 -3.29 -1.56
C LEU A 135 6.81 -4.39 -0.49
N LYS A 136 5.63 -4.77 0.02
CA LYS A 136 5.47 -5.85 0.99
C LYS A 136 5.87 -7.21 0.41
N GLU A 137 5.40 -7.54 -0.79
CA GLU A 137 5.81 -8.74 -1.54
C GLU A 137 7.32 -8.76 -1.82
N MET A 138 7.90 -7.58 -2.01
CA MET A 138 9.32 -7.37 -2.22
C MET A 138 10.17 -7.40 -0.94
N ASN A 139 9.63 -7.81 0.21
CA ASN A 139 10.30 -7.86 1.51
C ASN A 139 10.86 -6.49 1.97
N ARG A 140 10.23 -5.37 1.57
CA ARG A 140 10.56 -4.01 2.04
C ARG A 140 9.38 -3.39 2.82
N PRO A 141 8.93 -4.00 3.93
CA PRO A 141 7.77 -3.53 4.69
C PRO A 141 7.98 -2.14 5.31
N GLY A 142 9.23 -1.72 5.58
CA GLY A 142 9.54 -0.41 6.16
C GLY A 142 9.14 0.77 5.26
N GLU A 143 9.39 0.66 3.95
CA GLU A 143 9.00 1.69 2.99
C GLU A 143 7.50 1.64 2.69
N ALA A 144 6.90 0.44 2.73
CA ALA A 144 5.47 0.25 2.49
C ALA A 144 4.60 1.01 3.50
N ILE A 145 5.04 1.14 4.76
CA ILE A 145 4.31 1.84 5.84
C ILE A 145 3.88 3.25 5.42
N VAL A 146 4.79 4.03 4.83
CA VAL A 146 4.51 5.42 4.43
C VAL A 146 3.46 5.46 3.32
N HIS A 147 3.48 4.49 2.40
CA HIS A 147 2.50 4.40 1.32
C HIS A 147 1.12 3.98 1.82
N PHE A 148 1.05 3.05 2.78
CA PHE A 148 -0.22 2.67 3.41
C PHE A 148 -0.82 3.79 4.25
N GLN A 149 0.00 4.54 5.00
CA GLN A 149 -0.46 5.71 5.73
C GLN A 149 -1.06 6.76 4.78
N ARG A 150 -0.36 7.05 3.68
CA ARG A 150 -0.85 7.98 2.66
C ARG A 150 -2.16 7.51 2.02
N ALA A 151 -2.34 6.20 1.80
CA ALA A 151 -3.60 5.65 1.30
C ALA A 151 -4.75 5.90 2.28
N ALA A 152 -4.52 5.69 3.58
CA ALA A 152 -5.51 5.94 4.64
C ALA A 152 -5.96 7.40 4.67
N GLU A 153 -5.01 8.33 4.59
CA GLU A 153 -5.26 9.78 4.57
C GLU A 153 -6.06 10.23 3.33
N LEU A 154 -5.90 9.56 2.20
CA LEU A 154 -6.66 9.86 0.98
C LEU A 154 -8.07 9.24 0.99
N GLN A 155 -8.27 8.15 1.75
CA GLN A 155 -9.53 7.40 1.86
C GLN A 155 -10.41 7.85 3.03
N ILE A 156 -10.22 9.07 3.55
CA ILE A 156 -11.03 9.58 4.67
C ILE A 156 -12.54 9.54 4.34
N GLN A 157 -12.97 9.63 3.09
CA GLN A 157 -14.40 9.55 2.76
C GLN A 157 -14.98 8.13 2.82
N THR A 158 -14.12 7.09 2.73
CA THR A 158 -14.48 5.67 2.73
C THR A 158 -13.83 4.98 3.94
N PRO A 159 -14.43 5.09 5.15
CA PRO A 159 -13.78 4.68 6.40
C PRO A 159 -13.40 3.19 6.44
N ILE A 160 -14.16 2.33 5.75
CA ILE A 160 -13.84 0.90 5.66
C ILE A 160 -12.53 0.66 4.91
N GLU A 161 -12.31 1.36 3.79
CA GLU A 161 -11.07 1.23 3.01
C GLU A 161 -9.87 1.78 3.77
N ALA A 162 -10.05 2.94 4.43
CA ALA A 162 -9.03 3.52 5.31
C ALA A 162 -8.62 2.54 6.42
N LEU A 163 -9.57 1.89 7.09
CA LEU A 163 -9.28 0.87 8.11
C LEU A 163 -8.51 -0.33 7.55
N LEU A 164 -8.85 -0.80 6.35
CA LEU A 164 -8.10 -1.88 5.69
C LEU A 164 -6.66 -1.46 5.36
N SER A 165 -6.44 -0.21 4.93
CA SER A 165 -5.10 0.32 4.68
C SER A 165 -4.27 0.46 5.97
N LEU A 166 -4.89 0.88 7.08
CA LEU A 166 -4.26 0.95 8.39
C LEU A 166 -3.91 -0.45 8.92
N TRP A 167 -4.74 -1.45 8.63
CA TRP A 167 -4.44 -2.84 8.96
C TRP A 167 -3.18 -3.35 8.25
N GLU A 168 -3.05 -3.09 6.96
CA GLU A 168 -1.85 -3.45 6.21
C GLU A 168 -0.60 -2.70 6.73
N MET A 169 -0.75 -1.45 7.14
CA MET A 169 0.30 -0.71 7.84
C MET A 169 0.70 -1.37 9.16
N ALA A 170 -0.26 -1.76 10.01
CA ALA A 170 0.01 -2.44 11.27
C ALA A 170 0.73 -3.78 11.02
N SER A 171 0.30 -4.54 10.01
CA SER A 171 0.98 -5.77 9.57
C SER A 171 2.43 -5.50 9.18
N CYS A 172 2.70 -4.43 8.42
CA CYS A 172 4.06 -4.04 8.05
C CYS A 172 4.92 -3.64 9.26
N LYS A 173 4.36 -2.90 10.22
CA LYS A 173 5.08 -2.51 11.45
C LYS A 173 5.46 -3.70 12.32
N ILE A 174 4.58 -4.72 12.41
CA ILE A 174 4.88 -5.98 13.10
C ILE A 174 6.05 -6.69 12.40
N LEU A 175 6.07 -6.72 11.07
CA LEU A 175 7.17 -7.32 10.29
C LEU A 175 8.50 -6.57 10.49
N THR A 176 8.48 -5.25 10.63
CA THR A 176 9.67 -4.43 10.93
C THR A 176 10.07 -4.44 12.40
N ARG A 177 9.35 -5.19 13.26
CA ARG A 177 9.53 -5.27 14.73
C ARG A 177 9.29 -3.95 15.46
N ASP A 178 8.55 -3.04 14.86
CA ASP A 178 8.07 -1.81 15.52
C ASP A 178 6.71 -2.10 16.17
N TYR A 179 6.75 -2.80 17.31
CA TYR A 179 5.55 -3.23 18.02
C TYR A 179 4.83 -2.08 18.71
N ASP A 180 5.56 -1.08 19.22
CA ASP A 180 4.98 0.13 19.80
C ASP A 180 4.23 0.94 18.73
N GLY A 181 4.85 1.11 17.56
CA GLY A 181 4.21 1.75 16.43
C GLY A 181 3.01 0.99 15.90
N ALA A 182 3.00 -0.35 15.98
CA ALA A 182 1.86 -1.18 15.61
C ALA A 182 0.69 -1.03 16.61
N LEU A 183 0.98 -0.98 17.91
CA LEU A 183 -0.03 -0.72 18.95
C LEU A 183 -0.74 0.62 18.74
N ALA A 184 0.03 1.68 18.44
CA ALA A 184 -0.54 3.00 18.19
C ALA A 184 -1.55 2.99 17.02
N VAL A 185 -1.21 2.29 15.93
CA VAL A 185 -2.08 2.18 14.74
C VAL A 185 -3.33 1.37 15.05
N LEU A 186 -3.22 0.28 15.81
CA LEU A 186 -4.38 -0.52 16.21
C LEU A 186 -5.35 0.27 17.12
N SER A 187 -4.82 1.12 18.01
CA SER A 187 -5.65 2.02 18.82
C SER A 187 -6.34 3.09 17.96
N GLU A 188 -5.63 3.69 17.00
CA GLU A 188 -6.22 4.65 16.04
C GLU A 188 -7.35 4.00 15.24
N MET A 189 -7.16 2.77 14.77
CA MET A 189 -8.20 2.00 14.08
C MET A 189 -9.44 1.79 14.94
N GLN A 190 -9.27 1.45 16.23
CA GLN A 190 -10.41 1.28 17.12
C GLN A 190 -11.16 2.59 17.35
N HIS A 191 -10.44 3.69 17.52
CA HIS A 191 -11.04 5.02 17.66
C HIS A 191 -11.84 5.41 16.41
N MET A 192 -11.26 5.21 15.22
CA MET A 192 -11.94 5.46 13.95
C MET A 192 -13.21 4.61 13.79
N CYS A 193 -13.20 3.34 14.20
CA CYS A 193 -14.39 2.48 14.20
C CYS A 193 -15.47 2.98 15.17
N GLN A 194 -15.10 3.56 16.31
CA GLN A 194 -16.05 4.11 17.29
C GLN A 194 -16.68 5.42 16.79
N GLU A 195 -15.89 6.31 16.20
CA GLU A 195 -16.38 7.60 15.68
C GLU A 195 -17.26 7.44 14.43
N ARG A 196 -16.90 6.51 13.54
CA ARG A 196 -17.52 6.39 12.21
C ARG A 196 -18.40 5.16 12.02
N GLY A 197 -18.35 4.22 12.96
CA GLY A 197 -19.21 3.05 12.94
C GLY A 197 -20.67 3.42 13.19
N LEU A 198 -21.59 2.68 12.56
CA LEU A 198 -23.01 2.80 12.85
C LEU A 198 -23.28 2.28 14.27
N GLN A 199 -23.61 3.19 15.17
CA GLN A 199 -23.96 2.86 16.55
C GLN A 199 -25.47 2.61 16.66
N LEU A 200 -25.85 1.58 17.40
CA LEU A 200 -27.24 1.41 17.85
C LEU A 200 -27.54 2.45 18.95
N PRO A 201 -28.74 3.05 18.96
CA PRO A 201 -29.13 3.97 20.03
C PRO A 201 -29.03 3.27 21.39
N GLY A 202 -28.16 3.77 22.28
CA GLY A 202 -27.98 3.25 23.64
C GLY A 202 -26.81 2.27 23.83
N THR A 203 -26.04 1.94 22.79
CA THR A 203 -24.83 1.10 22.92
C THR A 203 -23.66 1.71 22.14
N ASN A 204 -22.49 1.86 22.78
CA ASN A 204 -21.25 2.32 22.13
C ASN A 204 -20.57 1.25 21.25
N THR A 205 -21.28 0.19 20.88
CA THR A 205 -20.79 -0.89 20.03
C THR A 205 -21.20 -0.65 18.59
N PRO A 206 -20.25 -0.52 17.63
CA PRO A 206 -20.59 -0.37 16.23
C PRO A 206 -21.16 -1.67 15.68
N VAL A 207 -21.91 -1.59 14.58
CA VAL A 207 -22.59 -2.74 13.97
C VAL A 207 -22.04 -3.03 12.57
N GLY A 208 -21.99 -4.32 12.19
CA GLY A 208 -21.62 -4.76 10.84
C GLY A 208 -20.11 -4.99 10.68
N ALA A 209 -19.57 -4.66 9.50
CA ALA A 209 -18.16 -4.92 9.15
C ALA A 209 -17.15 -4.30 10.13
N PHE A 210 -17.54 -3.22 10.85
CA PHE A 210 -16.70 -2.62 11.88
C PHE A 210 -16.49 -3.53 13.10
N MET A 211 -17.44 -4.43 13.43
CA MET A 211 -17.27 -5.38 14.54
C MET A 211 -16.14 -6.37 14.26
N ASP A 212 -16.08 -6.91 13.04
CA ASP A 212 -15.04 -7.85 12.65
C ASP A 212 -13.65 -7.19 12.70
N ILE A 213 -13.57 -5.91 12.30
CA ILE A 213 -12.33 -5.13 12.37
C ILE A 213 -11.93 -4.89 13.83
N ILE A 214 -12.87 -4.48 14.69
CA ILE A 214 -12.59 -4.28 16.12
C ILE A 214 -12.13 -5.57 16.78
N ALA A 215 -12.80 -6.70 16.53
CA ALA A 215 -12.42 -7.98 17.10
C ALA A 215 -10.97 -8.36 16.73
N LYS A 216 -10.58 -8.16 15.46
CA LYS A 216 -9.21 -8.37 15.00
C LYS A 216 -8.21 -7.42 15.67
N CYS A 217 -8.56 -6.14 15.83
CA CYS A 217 -7.73 -5.16 16.51
C CYS A 217 -7.54 -5.51 17.99
N GLU A 218 -8.61 -5.92 18.69
CA GLU A 218 -8.55 -6.32 20.10
C GLU A 218 -7.65 -7.53 20.32
N ILE A 219 -7.82 -8.60 19.53
CA ILE A 219 -6.99 -9.80 19.63
C ILE A 219 -5.52 -9.46 19.39
N SER A 220 -5.24 -8.73 18.30
CA SER A 220 -3.86 -8.37 17.94
C SER A 220 -3.20 -7.48 19.00
N ARG A 221 -3.97 -6.56 19.59
CA ARG A 221 -3.50 -5.68 20.66
C ARG A 221 -3.18 -6.43 21.94
N VAL A 222 -4.04 -7.37 22.36
CA VAL A 222 -3.77 -8.21 23.55
C VAL A 222 -2.48 -9.01 23.35
N LEU A 223 -2.31 -9.62 22.18
CA LEU A 223 -1.09 -10.37 21.85
C LEU A 223 0.16 -9.49 21.86
N LEU A 224 0.08 -8.27 21.32
CA LEU A 224 1.20 -7.33 21.33
C LEU A 224 1.52 -6.81 22.74
N LEU A 225 0.50 -6.55 23.57
CA LEU A 225 0.69 -6.14 24.97
C LEU A 225 1.34 -7.24 25.82
N MET A 226 0.96 -8.50 25.57
CA MET A 226 1.61 -9.67 26.18
C MET A 226 3.07 -9.83 25.73
N LEU A 227 3.38 -9.48 24.49
CA LEU A 227 4.75 -9.56 23.97
C LEU A 227 5.66 -8.45 24.50
N LEU A 228 5.12 -7.23 24.62
CA LEU A 228 5.88 -6.03 24.99
C LEU A 228 6.02 -5.86 26.51
N GLU A 229 5.09 -6.39 27.30
CA GLU A 229 4.97 -6.18 28.75
C GLU A 229 5.31 -4.74 29.17
N PRO A 230 4.63 -3.72 28.62
CA PRO A 230 5.02 -2.34 28.81
C PRO A 230 4.89 -1.94 30.29
N PRO A 231 5.86 -1.16 30.82
CA PRO A 231 5.77 -0.67 32.20
C PRO A 231 4.52 0.21 32.37
N PRO A 232 3.93 0.26 33.58
CA PRO A 232 2.63 0.90 33.82
C PRO A 232 2.62 2.40 33.48
N GLN A 233 3.79 3.05 33.40
CA GLN A 233 3.93 4.47 33.03
C GLN A 233 3.68 4.74 31.54
N LYS A 234 3.88 3.75 30.66
CA LYS A 234 3.68 3.87 29.20
C LYS A 234 2.35 3.29 28.74
N LEU A 235 1.56 2.76 29.68
CA LEU A 235 0.36 2.02 29.38
C LEU A 235 -0.81 3.00 29.24
N LEU A 236 -1.27 3.20 28.01
CA LEU A 236 -2.43 4.05 27.73
C LEU A 236 -3.68 3.47 28.44
N PRO A 237 -4.61 4.31 28.90
CA PRO A 237 -5.80 3.85 29.64
C PRO A 237 -6.65 2.84 28.85
N GLU A 238 -6.68 2.94 27.52
CA GLU A 238 -7.35 1.98 26.65
C GLU A 238 -6.70 0.59 26.69
N HIS A 239 -5.37 0.54 26.77
CA HIS A 239 -4.63 -0.71 26.91
C HIS A 239 -4.90 -1.35 28.28
N ALA A 240 -4.99 -0.53 29.33
CA ALA A 240 -5.29 -1.00 30.69
C ALA A 240 -6.67 -1.66 30.73
N GLN A 241 -7.70 -0.98 30.22
CA GLN A 241 -9.07 -1.50 30.16
C GLN A 241 -9.15 -2.82 29.40
N THR A 242 -8.38 -2.97 28.32
CA THR A 242 -8.38 -4.22 27.56
C THR A 242 -7.71 -5.35 28.30
N LEU A 243 -6.59 -5.09 28.97
CA LEU A 243 -5.93 -6.09 29.81
C LEU A 243 -6.81 -6.47 31.00
N GLU A 244 -7.47 -5.51 31.66
CA GLU A 244 -8.42 -5.78 32.75
C GLU A 244 -9.58 -6.67 32.30
N ARG A 245 -10.17 -6.38 31.12
CA ARG A 245 -11.25 -7.19 30.56
C ARG A 245 -10.85 -8.66 30.35
N TYR A 246 -9.65 -8.90 29.85
CA TYR A 246 -9.16 -10.27 29.55
C TYR A 246 -8.39 -10.91 30.71
N ALA A 247 -7.98 -10.15 31.73
CA ALA A 247 -7.32 -10.68 32.92
C ALA A 247 -8.31 -11.39 33.87
N TRP A 248 -9.61 -11.07 33.79
CA TRP A 248 -10.62 -11.50 34.77
C TRP A 248 -11.35 -12.81 34.47
N GLU A 249 -11.01 -13.54 33.39
CA GLU A 249 -11.64 -14.84 33.06
C GLU A 249 -10.69 -16.06 33.16
N SER A 250 -9.49 -15.93 33.72
CA SER A 250 -8.65 -17.11 34.08
C SER A 250 -8.84 -17.59 35.53
N PHE A 251 -9.68 -16.91 36.31
CA PHE A 251 -10.16 -17.36 37.62
C PHE A 251 -11.68 -17.22 37.71
N ASP A 252 -12.40 -17.79 36.75
CA ASP A 252 -13.80 -18.07 37.03
C ASP A 252 -13.89 -19.05 38.20
N SER A 253 -14.53 -18.53 39.23
CA SER A 253 -14.91 -19.06 40.54
C SER A 253 -15.47 -20.49 40.58
N HIS A 254 -15.65 -21.17 39.44
CA HIS A 254 -15.97 -22.60 39.36
C HIS A 254 -14.75 -23.52 39.57
N SER A 255 -13.52 -23.04 39.36
CA SER A 255 -12.29 -23.80 39.63
C SER A 255 -11.95 -23.87 41.13
N GLN A 256 -12.39 -22.89 41.93
CA GLN A 256 -12.23 -22.92 43.39
C GLN A 256 -13.27 -23.81 44.08
N GLU A 257 -14.49 -23.93 43.53
CA GLU A 257 -15.49 -24.89 44.05
C GLU A 257 -15.13 -26.33 43.70
N SER A 258 -14.60 -26.60 42.51
CA SER A 258 -14.16 -27.94 42.11
C SER A 258 -12.88 -28.39 42.85
N LEU A 259 -11.96 -27.49 43.19
CA LEU A 259 -10.82 -27.80 44.06
C LEU A 259 -11.22 -28.02 45.53
N LYS A 260 -12.24 -27.32 46.05
CA LYS A 260 -12.80 -27.59 47.38
C LYS A 260 -13.58 -28.90 47.42
N ALA A 261 -14.34 -29.23 46.38
CA ALA A 261 -15.06 -30.49 46.27
C ALA A 261 -14.12 -31.71 46.23
N LEU A 262 -12.97 -31.59 45.56
CA LEU A 262 -11.95 -32.65 45.52
C LEU A 262 -11.13 -32.78 46.82
N GLN A 263 -11.08 -31.75 47.67
CA GLN A 263 -10.43 -31.82 48.99
C GLN A 263 -11.34 -32.42 50.08
N THR A 264 -12.66 -32.41 49.89
CA THR A 264 -13.61 -33.03 50.83
C THR A 264 -13.79 -34.54 50.68
N GLU A 265 -13.29 -35.16 49.60
CA GLU A 265 -13.35 -36.62 49.39
C GLU A 265 -12.04 -37.36 49.74
N LEU A 266 -11.09 -36.68 50.38
CA LEU A 266 -9.80 -37.28 50.80
C LEU A 266 -9.61 -37.36 52.33
N TRP A 267 -10.72 -37.49 53.07
CA TRP A 267 -10.74 -37.96 54.46
C TRP A 267 -11.70 -39.13 54.62
#